data_AF-A0A5N6VF21-F1
#
_entry.id   AF-A0A5N6VF21-F1
#
_cell.length_a   1.000
_cell.length_b   1.000
_cell.length_c   1.000
_cell.angle_alpha   90.00
_cell.angle_beta   90.00
_cell.angle_gamma   90.00
#
_symmetry.space_group_name_H-M   'P 1'
#
loop_
_entity.id
_entity.type
_entity.pdbx_description
1 polymer ?
#
loop_
_entity_poly.entity_id
_entity_poly.type
_entity_poly.pdbx_seq_one_letter_code
_entity_poly.pdbx_strand_id
1 'polypeptide(L)'
;MSKPSAQTITRINHLLKHWPTDHVRPSAVSVQTYLQSYLPQTSENPSKQPQQQQQSSQSPPPPLSEASLNALSSLLEDRYARRYPLPPKLRRPTGNPDYYDNVIKEFSEAPTRDFWGRVSARLKGLFRFS
;
A
#
# COMPACT_ATOMS: atom_id res chain seq x y z
N MET A 1 16.39 -19.48 16.89
CA MET A 1 15.75 -18.39 16.12
C MET A 1 16.70 -17.21 16.14
N SER A 2 17.29 -16.85 15.00
CA SER A 2 18.26 -15.74 14.95
C SER A 2 17.50 -14.42 14.90
N LYS A 3 17.74 -13.54 15.86
CA LYS A 3 17.20 -12.17 15.87
C LYS A 3 17.64 -11.46 14.57
N PRO A 4 16.78 -10.63 13.93
CA PRO A 4 17.22 -9.84 12.80
C PRO A 4 18.40 -8.96 13.21
N SER A 5 19.39 -8.81 12.32
CA SER A 5 20.57 -7.99 12.60
C SER A 5 20.16 -6.54 12.86
N ALA A 6 20.91 -5.82 13.68
CA ALA A 6 20.65 -4.40 13.94
C ALA A 6 20.58 -3.57 12.64
N GLN A 7 21.45 -3.89 11.67
CA GLN A 7 21.47 -3.24 10.36
C GLN A 7 20.19 -3.50 9.55
N THR A 8 19.65 -4.73 9.61
CA THR A 8 18.39 -5.09 8.98
C THR A 8 17.24 -4.26 9.54
N ILE A 9 17.17 -4.12 10.87
CA ILE A 9 16.14 -3.30 11.54
C ILE A 9 16.24 -1.83 11.11
N THR A 10 17.45 -1.25 11.07
CA THR A 10 17.65 0.13 10.61
C THR A 10 17.17 0.34 9.18
N ARG A 11 17.48 -0.61 8.27
CA ARG A 11 17.01 -0.57 6.89
C ARG A 11 15.50 -0.69 6.77
N ILE A 12 14.88 -1.59 7.53
CA ILE A 12 13.42 -1.75 7.55
C ILE A 12 12.74 -0.46 8.02
N ASN A 13 13.25 0.17 9.09
CA ASN A 13 12.72 1.45 9.57
C ASN A 13 12.86 2.58 8.53
N HIS A 14 14.00 2.64 7.83
CA HIS A 14 14.18 3.59 6.72
C HIS A 14 13.15 3.35 5.61
N LEU A 15 12.98 2.09 5.18
CA LEU A 15 11.96 1.72 4.19
C LEU A 15 10.57 2.15 4.66
N LEU A 16 10.15 1.76 5.86
CA LEU A 16 8.84 2.11 6.42
C LEU A 16 8.57 3.62 6.47
N LYS A 17 9.59 4.42 6.80
CA LYS A 17 9.47 5.88 6.87
C LYS A 17 9.26 6.54 5.50
N HIS A 18 9.93 6.01 4.46
CA HIS A 18 9.95 6.62 3.14
C HIS A 18 9.04 5.92 2.13
N TRP A 19 8.47 4.77 2.48
CA TRP A 19 7.61 4.00 1.58
C TRP A 19 6.33 4.78 1.25
N PRO A 20 5.94 4.85 -0.04
CA PRO A 20 4.73 5.55 -0.43
C PRO A 20 3.47 4.90 0.13
N THR A 21 2.45 5.71 0.40
CA THR A 21 1.13 5.24 0.80
C THR A 21 0.46 4.50 -0.34
N ASP A 22 -0.08 3.32 -0.04
CA ASP A 22 -0.79 2.50 -1.01
C ASP A 22 -2.28 2.51 -0.72
N HIS A 23 -3.04 3.20 -1.57
CA HIS A 23 -4.51 3.27 -1.47
C HIS A 23 -5.22 2.16 -2.25
N VAL A 24 -4.49 1.41 -3.07
CA VAL A 24 -5.08 0.43 -4.00
C VAL A 24 -5.16 -0.95 -3.35
N ARG A 25 -4.15 -1.32 -2.56
CA ARG A 25 -4.13 -2.62 -1.88
C ARG A 25 -4.73 -2.55 -0.47
N PRO A 26 -5.45 -3.58 0.00
CA PRO A 26 -5.87 -3.68 1.40
C PRO A 26 -4.67 -3.65 2.35
N SER A 27 -4.86 -3.08 3.54
CA SER A 27 -3.80 -2.94 4.55
C SER A 27 -3.13 -4.27 4.90
N ALA A 28 -3.90 -5.36 4.97
CA ALA A 28 -3.42 -6.72 5.27
C ALA A 28 -2.35 -7.24 4.30
N VAL A 29 -2.31 -6.75 3.06
CA VAL A 29 -1.36 -7.17 2.01
C VAL A 29 -0.35 -6.05 1.69
N SER A 30 -0.31 -5.00 2.51
CA SER A 30 0.59 -3.87 2.30
C SER A 30 2.04 -4.24 2.62
N VAL A 31 2.98 -3.65 1.87
CA VAL A 31 4.42 -3.79 2.15
C VAL A 31 4.76 -3.27 3.54
N GLN A 32 4.06 -2.23 4.00
CA GLN A 32 4.24 -1.67 5.34
C GLN A 32 3.90 -2.69 6.42
N THR A 33 2.72 -3.32 6.35
CA THR A 33 2.31 -4.38 7.29
C THR A 33 3.25 -5.58 7.22
N TYR A 34 3.68 -5.96 6.01
CA TYR A 34 4.67 -7.02 5.83
C TYR A 34 6.00 -6.69 6.54
N LEU A 35 6.55 -5.50 6.32
CA LEU A 35 7.80 -5.05 6.94
C LEU A 35 7.69 -4.88 8.46
N GLN A 36 6.54 -4.41 8.96
CA GLN A 36 6.25 -4.30 10.38
C GLN A 36 6.26 -5.67 11.09
N SER A 37 5.87 -6.74 10.40
CA SER A 37 5.91 -8.09 10.98
C SER A 37 7.32 -8.58 11.32
N TYR A 38 8.36 -7.98 10.72
CA TYR A 38 9.77 -8.30 11.00
C TYR A 38 10.39 -7.46 12.12
N LEU A 39 9.73 -6.37 12.51
CA LEU A 39 10.18 -5.57 13.64
C LEU A 39 9.71 -6.23 14.95
N PRO A 40 10.55 -6.20 16.00
CA PRO A 40 10.07 -6.59 17.32
C PRO A 40 8.85 -5.73 17.67
N GLN A 41 7.73 -6.36 18.00
CA GLN A 41 6.52 -5.67 18.43
C GLN A 41 6.83 -4.91 19.73
N THR A 42 7.21 -3.64 19.63
CA THR A 42 7.23 -2.75 20.78
C THR A 42 5.78 -2.43 21.10
N SER A 43 5.23 -3.15 22.08
CA SER A 43 3.87 -2.99 22.60
C SER A 43 3.67 -1.61 23.23
N GLU A 44 3.58 -0.55 22.44
CA GLU A 44 3.16 0.78 22.89
C GLU A 44 2.27 1.43 21.83
N ASN A 45 1.00 1.01 21.78
CA ASN A 45 -0.09 1.95 21.47
C ASN A 45 -1.44 1.38 21.93
N PRO A 46 -1.96 1.79 23.10
CA PRO A 46 -3.35 1.61 23.46
C PRO A 46 -4.13 2.82 22.92
N SER A 47 -4.89 2.65 21.84
CA SER A 47 -6.12 3.40 21.49
C SER A 47 -6.32 3.55 19.98
N LYS A 48 -7.04 2.61 19.37
CA LYS A 48 -8.23 2.83 18.51
C LYS A 48 -8.65 1.54 17.80
N GLN A 49 -9.51 0.79 18.49
CA GLN A 49 -10.76 0.11 18.07
C GLN A 49 -10.86 -0.72 16.77
N PRO A 50 -11.82 -1.68 16.71
CA PRO A 50 -11.57 -3.06 16.28
C PRO A 50 -12.20 -3.42 14.91
N GLN A 51 -11.93 -4.66 14.47
CA GLN A 51 -12.40 -5.39 13.27
C GLN A 51 -11.47 -5.24 12.06
N GLN A 52 -10.83 -6.28 11.52
CA GLN A 52 -11.09 -7.72 11.55
C GLN A 52 -9.78 -8.48 11.77
N GLN A 53 -9.80 -9.37 12.76
CA GLN A 53 -8.85 -10.46 12.86
C GLN A 53 -9.06 -11.38 11.66
N GLN A 54 -8.08 -11.44 10.77
CA GLN A 54 -7.68 -12.73 10.20
C GLN A 54 -6.30 -13.02 10.76
N GLN A 55 -6.31 -13.69 11.90
CA GLN A 55 -5.19 -14.49 12.37
C GLN A 55 -4.87 -15.52 11.28
N SER A 56 -3.90 -15.23 10.44
CA SER A 56 -3.12 -16.29 9.84
C SER A 56 -2.11 -16.74 10.90
N SER A 57 -2.44 -17.85 11.55
CA SER A 57 -1.50 -18.68 12.30
C SER A 57 -0.33 -19.01 11.39
N GLN A 58 0.74 -18.22 11.43
CA GLN A 58 1.91 -18.44 10.62
C GLN A 58 3.13 -18.40 11.52
N SER A 59 3.86 -19.52 11.47
CA SER A 59 5.25 -19.65 11.86
C SER A 59 6.00 -18.34 11.63
N PRO A 60 6.94 -17.98 12.51
CA PRO A 60 7.70 -16.74 12.38
C PRO A 60 8.22 -16.61 10.94
N PRO A 61 8.00 -15.45 10.27
CA PRO A 61 8.37 -15.30 8.88
C PRO A 61 9.86 -15.61 8.72
N PRO A 62 10.25 -16.29 7.63
CA PRO A 62 11.65 -16.63 7.39
C PRO A 62 12.50 -15.35 7.41
N PRO A 63 13.77 -15.42 7.83
CA PRO A 63 14.61 -14.24 7.91
C PRO A 63 14.64 -13.51 6.56
N LEU A 64 14.36 -12.21 6.61
CA LEU A 64 14.26 -11.39 5.41
C LEU A 64 15.63 -11.34 4.70
N SER A 65 15.68 -11.82 3.45
CA SER A 65 16.91 -11.93 2.66
C SER A 65 17.48 -10.56 2.30
N GLU A 66 18.81 -10.43 2.28
CA GLU A 66 19.49 -9.20 1.84
C GLU A 66 19.12 -8.78 0.41
N ALA A 67 18.92 -9.75 -0.49
CA ALA A 67 18.50 -9.47 -1.86
C ALA A 67 17.13 -8.79 -1.90
N SER A 68 16.22 -9.18 -1.00
CA SER A 68 14.89 -8.54 -0.90
C SER A 68 14.97 -7.10 -0.38
N LEU A 69 15.85 -6.81 0.58
CA LEU A 69 16.09 -5.44 1.04
C LEU A 69 16.66 -4.56 -0.07
N ASN A 70 17.64 -5.09 -0.81
CA ASN A 70 18.25 -4.36 -1.91
C ASN A 70 17.24 -4.09 -3.04
N ALA A 71 16.35 -5.03 -3.32
CA ALA A 71 15.25 -4.84 -4.26
C ALA A 71 14.27 -3.76 -3.78
N LEU A 72 13.87 -3.79 -2.51
CA LEU A 72 12.98 -2.78 -1.91
C LEU A 72 13.61 -1.38 -1.93
N SER A 73 14.88 -1.24 -1.58
CA SER A 73 15.61 0.04 -1.73
C SER A 73 15.61 0.51 -3.19
N SER A 74 15.96 -0.39 -4.13
CA SER A 74 15.98 -0.04 -5.56
C SER A 74 14.61 0.42 -6.09
N LEU A 75 13.51 -0.14 -5.55
CA LEU A 75 12.14 0.28 -5.85
C LEU A 75 11.81 1.64 -5.23
N LEU A 76 12.21 1.87 -3.97
CA LEU A 76 12.00 3.14 -3.27
C LEU A 76 12.68 4.32 -3.99
N GLU A 77 13.84 4.09 -4.59
CA GLU A 77 14.59 5.11 -5.34
C GLU A 77 14.11 5.30 -6.79
N ASP A 78 13.00 4.67 -7.18
CA ASP A 78 12.44 4.68 -8.53
C ASP A 78 13.46 4.30 -9.63
N ARG A 79 14.46 3.47 -9.29
CA ARG A 79 15.59 3.14 -10.18
C ARG A 79 15.10 2.59 -11.52
N TYR A 80 14.08 1.73 -11.51
CA TYR A 80 13.54 1.10 -12.70
C TYR A 80 12.69 2.05 -13.55
N ALA A 81 11.96 2.97 -12.93
CA ALA A 81 11.21 3.98 -13.65
C ALA A 81 12.14 4.95 -14.39
N ARG A 82 13.27 5.31 -13.78
CA ARG A 82 14.32 6.13 -14.41
C ARG A 82 15.06 5.40 -15.52
N ARG A 83 15.37 4.12 -15.29
CA ARG A 83 16.12 3.29 -16.27
C ARG A 83 15.28 2.93 -17.49
N TYR A 84 13.98 2.69 -17.28
CA TYR A 84 13.04 2.24 -18.29
C TYR A 84 11.80 3.16 -18.28
N PRO A 85 11.90 4.38 -18.85
CA PRO A 85 10.80 5.32 -18.86
C PRO A 85 9.61 4.76 -19.66
N LEU A 86 8.43 4.78 -19.07
CA LEU A 86 7.21 4.28 -19.70
C LEU A 86 6.53 5.39 -20.53
N PRO A 87 6.01 5.08 -21.72
CA PRO A 87 5.30 6.08 -22.51
C PRO A 87 3.98 6.48 -21.83
N PRO A 88 3.59 7.77 -21.85
CA PRO A 88 2.35 8.25 -21.22
C PRO A 88 1.08 7.53 -21.73
N LYS A 89 1.10 7.09 -22.99
CA LYS A 89 0.02 6.34 -23.64
C LYS A 89 -0.30 5.01 -22.94
N LEU A 90 0.66 4.44 -22.20
CA LEU A 90 0.43 3.20 -21.47
C LEU A 90 -0.54 3.39 -20.30
N ARG A 91 -0.52 4.58 -19.68
CA ARG A 91 -1.42 4.94 -18.57
C ARG A 91 -2.67 5.70 -19.02
N ARG A 92 -2.75 6.11 -20.28
CA ARG A 92 -3.84 6.94 -20.81
C ARG A 92 -4.46 6.27 -22.03
N PRO A 93 -5.50 5.42 -21.84
CA PRO A 93 -6.13 4.73 -22.96
C PRO A 93 -6.87 5.71 -23.87
N THR A 94 -6.91 5.42 -25.18
CA THR A 94 -7.47 6.33 -26.20
C THR A 94 -8.93 6.71 -25.96
N GLY A 95 -9.74 5.79 -25.43
CA GLY A 95 -11.17 6.02 -25.17
C GLY A 95 -11.46 6.86 -23.92
N ASN A 96 -10.55 6.91 -22.94
CA ASN A 96 -10.68 7.71 -21.73
C ASN A 96 -9.30 8.00 -21.12
N PRO A 97 -8.66 9.13 -21.46
CA PRO A 97 -7.28 9.40 -21.05
C PRO A 97 -7.11 9.54 -19.54
N ASP A 98 -8.15 9.95 -18.81
CA ASP A 98 -8.10 10.19 -17.37
C ASP A 98 -8.59 8.98 -16.54
N TYR A 99 -8.83 7.83 -17.19
CA TYR A 99 -9.44 6.66 -16.54
C TYR A 99 -8.72 6.23 -15.26
N TYR A 100 -7.41 5.96 -15.34
CA TYR A 100 -6.65 5.49 -14.18
C TYR A 100 -6.43 6.57 -13.12
N ASP A 101 -6.33 7.83 -13.54
CA ASP A 101 -6.19 8.96 -12.62
C ASP A 101 -7.49 9.12 -11.78
N ASN A 102 -8.65 8.95 -12.41
CA ASN A 102 -9.95 8.92 -11.73
C ASN A 102 -10.08 7.71 -10.80
N VAL A 103 -9.66 6.51 -11.22
CA VAL A 103 -9.69 5.30 -10.38
C VAL A 103 -8.83 5.47 -9.13
N ILE A 104 -7.61 6.00 -9.26
CA ILE A 104 -6.73 6.27 -8.10
C ILE A 104 -7.37 7.28 -7.16
N LYS A 105 -7.99 8.33 -7.71
CA LYS A 105 -8.73 9.33 -6.93
C LYS A 105 -9.88 8.70 -6.15
N GLU A 106 -10.68 7.84 -6.80
CA GLU A 106 -11.77 7.12 -6.14
C GLU A 106 -11.27 6.25 -4.98
N PHE A 107 -10.13 5.56 -5.14
CA PHE A 107 -9.53 4.78 -4.04
C PHE A 107 -9.04 5.65 -2.89
N SER A 108 -8.50 6.84 -3.16
CA SER A 108 -8.08 7.78 -2.12
C SER A 108 -9.27 8.36 -1.35
N GLU A 109 -10.39 8.59 -2.05
CA GLU A 109 -11.59 9.20 -1.47
C GLU A 109 -12.50 8.17 -0.77
N ALA A 110 -12.51 6.92 -1.23
CA ALA A 110 -13.38 5.86 -0.72
C ALA A 110 -13.32 5.61 0.80
N PRO A 111 -12.16 5.56 1.48
CA PRO A 111 -12.11 5.31 2.93
C PRO A 111 -12.65 6.48 3.76
N THR A 112 -12.63 7.71 3.24
CA THR A 112 -13.21 8.91 3.88
C THR A 112 -14.59 9.26 3.36
N ARG A 113 -15.12 8.54 2.36
CA ARG A 113 -16.42 8.84 1.77
C ARG A 113 -17.51 8.34 2.70
N ASP A 114 -18.03 9.27 3.50
CA ASP A 114 -19.24 9.09 4.29
C ASP A 114 -20.31 8.39 3.44
N PHE A 115 -21.01 7.46 4.08
CA PHE A 115 -22.07 6.63 3.47
C PHE A 115 -23.01 7.42 2.53
N TRP A 116 -23.29 8.68 2.84
CA TRP A 116 -24.06 9.65 2.04
C TRP A 116 -23.46 10.00 0.65
N GLY A 117 -22.14 10.06 0.51
CA GLY A 117 -21.46 10.30 -0.77
C GLY A 117 -21.63 9.15 -1.76
N ARG A 118 -21.71 7.91 -1.26
CA ARG A 118 -21.99 6.72 -2.08
C ARG A 118 -23.43 6.67 -2.58
N VAL A 119 -24.38 7.17 -1.79
CA VAL A 119 -25.80 7.25 -2.16
C VAL A 119 -26.03 8.33 -3.22
N SER A 120 -25.46 9.52 -3.05
CA SER A 120 -25.60 10.62 -4.02
C SER A 120 -24.99 10.31 -5.39
N ALA A 121 -23.83 9.63 -5.44
CA ALA A 121 -23.20 9.22 -6.70
C ALA A 121 -24.03 8.17 -7.46
N ARG A 122 -24.66 7.22 -6.73
CA ARG A 122 -25.60 6.25 -7.31
C ARG A 122 -26.84 6.94 -7.88
N LEU A 123 -27.41 7.91 -7.15
CA LEU A 123 -28.54 8.70 -7.62
C LEU A 123 -28.18 9.52 -8.87
N LYS A 124 -27.01 10.17 -8.89
CA LYS A 124 -26.55 10.96 -10.05
C LYS A 124 -26.30 10.11 -11.31
N GLY A 125 -25.88 8.86 -11.16
CA GLY A 125 -25.77 7.91 -12.27
C GLY A 125 -27.12 7.49 -12.85
N LEU A 126 -28.15 7.35 -12.02
CA LEU A 126 -29.53 7.03 -12.43
C LEU A 126 -30.19 8.20 -13.18
N PHE A 127 -29.97 9.45 -12.74
CA PHE A 127 -30.47 10.65 -13.43
C PHE A 127 -29.75 10.97 -14.74
N ARG A 128 -28.69 10.23 -15.11
CA ARG A 128 -28.00 10.38 -16.40
C ARG A 128 -28.56 9.46 -17.50
N PHE A 129 -29.51 8.59 -17.13
CA PHE A 129 -30.24 7.68 -18.02
C PHE A 129 -31.76 7.95 -18.01
N SER A 130 -32.18 9.13 -17.53
CA SER A 130 -33.53 9.69 -17.75
C SER A 130 -33.44 10.92 -18.63
#